data_AF-A0A7R9ZUT7-F1
#
_entry.id   AF-A0A7R9ZUT7-F1
#
_cell.length_a   1.000
_cell.length_b   1.000
_cell.length_c   1.000
_cell.angle_alpha   90.00
_cell.angle_beta   90.00
_cell.angle_gamma   90.00
#
_symmetry.space_group_name_H-M   'P 1'
#
loop_
_entity.id
_entity.type
_entity.pdbx_description
1 polymer ?
#
loop_
_entity_poly.entity_id
_entity_poly.type
_entity_poly.pdbx_seq_one_letter_code
_entity_poly.pdbx_strand_id
1 'polypeptide(L)'
;WRPRMRSEGIRQARAAGRLLCKWDYYKEVGVLEYVFSRAQVGDASSVCLAIEAFSREEHLYLKLGAEEKGLALDTMLRAVEAELAGPPLVVEVGCYVGYSAVRMSQRLPPGGR
;
A
#
# COMPACT_ATOMS: atom_id res chain seq x y z
N TRP A 1 -6.79 25.09 8.57
CA TRP A 1 -6.71 24.32 9.84
C TRP A 1 -8.12 23.98 10.30
N ARG A 2 -8.60 22.76 10.03
CA ARG A 2 -9.87 22.23 10.54
C ARG A 2 -9.61 20.86 11.18
N PRO A 3 -10.40 20.48 12.20
CA PRO A 3 -9.95 19.55 13.24
C PRO A 3 -9.87 18.11 12.73
N ARG A 4 -8.80 17.44 13.15
CA ARG A 4 -8.51 16.01 13.00
C ARG A 4 -9.76 15.17 13.34
N MET A 5 -10.40 14.57 12.34
CA MET A 5 -11.41 13.54 12.57
C MET A 5 -10.77 12.39 13.36
N ARG A 6 -11.31 12.09 14.53
CA ARG A 6 -10.93 10.92 15.33
C ARG A 6 -11.49 9.68 14.63
N SER A 7 -10.77 8.57 14.69
CA SER A 7 -11.11 7.23 14.15
C SER A 7 -12.53 6.74 14.45
N GLU A 8 -13.23 7.36 15.40
CA GLU A 8 -14.66 7.19 15.66
C GLU A 8 -15.55 7.51 14.45
N GLY A 9 -15.18 8.51 13.64
CA GLY A 9 -15.99 8.93 12.48
C GLY A 9 -16.06 7.87 11.38
N ILE A 10 -14.98 7.11 11.17
CA ILE A 10 -14.92 6.06 10.15
C ILE A 10 -15.77 4.85 10.58
N ARG A 11 -15.73 4.48 11.86
CA ARG A 11 -16.57 3.42 12.43
C ARG A 11 -18.06 3.77 12.37
N GLN A 12 -18.42 5.02 12.71
CA GLN A 12 -19.81 5.48 12.68
C GLN A 12 -20.36 5.61 11.24
N ALA A 13 -19.55 6.04 10.28
CA ALA A 13 -19.97 6.12 8.88
C ALA A 13 -20.29 4.74 8.28
N ARG A 14 -19.46 3.73 8.59
CA ARG A 14 -19.71 2.33 8.20
C ARG A 14 -20.97 1.76 8.85
N ALA A 15 -21.17 1.95 10.14
CA ALA A 15 -22.33 1.46 10.88
C ALA A 15 -23.66 2.11 10.43
N ALA A 16 -23.62 3.34 9.91
CA ALA A 16 -24.80 4.08 9.46
C ALA A 16 -25.16 3.86 7.98
N GLY A 17 -24.52 2.92 7.27
CA GLY A 17 -24.79 2.63 5.86
C GLY A 17 -24.52 3.81 4.91
N ARG A 18 -23.78 4.83 5.38
CA ARG A 18 -23.41 5.98 4.55
C ARG A 18 -22.20 5.57 3.73
N LEU A 19 -22.35 5.52 2.41
CA LEU A 19 -21.21 5.54 1.50
C LEU A 19 -20.32 6.69 1.94
N LEU A 20 -19.12 6.37 2.42
CA LEU A 20 -18.08 7.35 2.72
C LEU A 20 -18.00 8.24 1.49
N CYS A 21 -18.40 9.50 1.65
CA CYS A 21 -18.47 10.39 0.50
C CYS A 21 -17.06 10.51 -0.06
N LYS A 22 -16.94 10.57 -1.39
CA LYS A 22 -15.67 10.64 -2.14
C LYS A 22 -14.71 11.76 -1.66
N TRP A 23 -15.16 12.63 -0.75
CA TRP A 23 -14.49 13.81 -0.25
C TRP A 23 -13.53 13.59 0.93
N ASP A 24 -13.53 12.44 1.63
CA ASP A 24 -12.78 12.30 2.91
C ASP A 24 -11.53 11.39 2.89
N TYR A 25 -10.88 11.17 1.75
CA TYR A 25 -9.72 10.24 1.65
C TYR A 25 -9.98 8.85 2.27
N TYR A 26 -11.23 8.39 2.16
CA TYR A 26 -11.68 7.21 2.88
C TYR A 26 -10.92 5.94 2.48
N LYS A 27 -10.36 5.90 1.27
CA LYS A 27 -9.54 4.78 0.80
C LYS A 27 -8.18 4.78 1.49
N GLU A 28 -7.53 5.94 1.53
CA GLU A 28 -6.19 6.13 2.06
C GLU A 28 -6.18 6.00 3.59
N VAL A 29 -7.16 6.59 4.26
CA VAL A 29 -7.31 6.45 5.73
C VAL A 29 -7.81 5.05 6.08
N GLY A 30 -8.76 4.51 5.32
CA GLY A 30 -9.29 3.17 5.55
C GLY A 30 -8.23 2.08 5.41
N VAL A 31 -7.39 2.14 4.37
CA VAL A 31 -6.30 1.16 4.20
C VAL A 31 -5.27 1.30 5.31
N LEU A 32 -4.96 2.52 5.74
CA LEU A 32 -4.02 2.76 6.84
C LEU A 32 -4.52 2.14 8.15
N GLU A 33 -5.79 2.36 8.51
CA GLU A 33 -6.41 1.74 9.68
C GLU A 33 -6.43 0.21 9.56
N TYR A 34 -6.75 -0.32 8.38
CA TYR A 34 -6.76 -1.75 8.12
C TYR A 34 -5.38 -2.38 8.32
N VAL A 35 -4.33 -1.78 7.73
CA VAL A 35 -2.94 -2.20 7.90
C VAL A 35 -2.53 -2.16 9.37
N PHE A 36 -2.79 -1.07 10.11
CA PHE A 36 -2.44 -0.99 11.53
C PHE A 36 -3.12 -2.07 12.39
N SER A 37 -4.31 -2.51 12.00
CA SER A 37 -5.05 -3.54 12.75
C SER A 37 -4.67 -4.99 12.40
N ARG A 38 -4.02 -5.24 11.25
CA ARG A 38 -3.80 -6.60 10.72
C ARG A 38 -2.38 -6.94 10.31
N ALA A 39 -1.56 -5.95 9.96
CA ALA A 39 -0.17 -6.16 9.58
C ALA A 39 0.72 -6.28 10.82
N GLN A 40 1.82 -7.01 10.68
CA GLN A 40 2.83 -7.16 11.71
C GLN A 40 3.90 -6.07 11.56
N VAL A 41 4.21 -5.39 12.66
CA VAL A 41 5.26 -4.36 12.69
C VAL A 41 6.60 -4.99 12.30
N GLY A 42 7.29 -4.38 11.33
CA GLY A 42 8.57 -4.86 10.82
C GLY A 42 8.47 -5.90 9.71
N ASP A 43 7.27 -6.37 9.36
CA ASP A 43 7.06 -7.30 8.24
C ASP A 43 6.35 -6.59 7.07
N ALA A 44 7.14 -6.19 6.08
CA ALA A 44 6.65 -5.59 4.84
C ALA A 44 5.67 -6.49 4.08
N SER A 45 5.81 -7.83 4.18
CA SER A 45 4.93 -8.78 3.50
C SER A 45 3.54 -8.75 4.08
N SER A 46 3.44 -8.72 5.41
CA SER A 46 2.15 -8.56 6.09
C SER A 46 1.45 -7.24 5.71
N VAL A 47 2.20 -6.16 5.49
CA VAL A 47 1.67 -4.87 5.05
C VAL A 47 1.09 -4.95 3.64
N CYS A 48 1.84 -5.51 2.67
CA CYS A 48 1.34 -5.73 1.31
C CYS A 48 0.07 -6.58 1.30
N LEU A 49 0.06 -7.70 2.03
CA LEU A 49 -1.10 -8.59 2.14
C LEU A 49 -2.32 -7.88 2.75
N ALA A 50 -2.12 -7.04 3.76
CA ALA A 50 -3.21 -6.27 4.36
C ALA A 50 -3.80 -5.23 3.40
N ILE A 51 -2.96 -4.55 2.60
CA ILE A 51 -3.41 -3.60 1.57
C ILE A 51 -4.22 -4.33 0.48
N GLU A 52 -3.75 -5.49 0.03
CA GLU A 52 -4.42 -6.32 -0.97
C GLU A 52 -5.77 -6.85 -0.46
N ALA A 53 -5.79 -7.33 0.79
CA ALA A 53 -7.00 -7.78 1.45
C ALA A 53 -8.04 -6.65 1.55
N PHE A 54 -7.64 -5.46 1.99
CA PHE A 54 -8.52 -4.29 2.03
C PHE A 54 -9.05 -3.90 0.64
N SER A 55 -8.19 -3.89 -0.37
CA SER A 55 -8.58 -3.59 -1.75
C SER A 55 -9.64 -4.55 -2.27
N ARG A 56 -9.51 -5.84 -1.95
CA ARG A 56 -10.44 -6.90 -2.36
C ARG A 56 -11.74 -6.86 -1.56
N GLU A 57 -11.66 -6.76 -0.24
CA GLU A 57 -12.83 -6.76 0.67
C GLU A 57 -13.74 -5.55 0.45
N GLU A 58 -13.17 -4.38 0.17
CA GLU A 58 -13.94 -3.15 -0.03
C GLU A 58 -14.26 -2.89 -1.52
N HIS A 59 -13.91 -3.82 -2.41
CA HIS A 59 -14.05 -3.68 -3.87
C HIS A 59 -13.45 -2.37 -4.42
N LEU A 60 -12.30 -1.97 -3.87
CA LEU A 60 -11.60 -0.74 -4.24
C LEU A 60 -10.47 -1.03 -5.22
N TYR A 61 -10.28 -0.12 -6.18
CA TYR A 61 -9.09 -0.10 -7.03
C TYR A 61 -8.02 0.83 -6.42
N LEU A 62 -6.95 0.25 -5.86
CA LEU A 62 -5.79 0.98 -5.32
C LEU A 62 -4.64 1.15 -6.34
N LYS A 63 -4.96 1.13 -7.64
CA LYS A 63 -4.09 1.31 -8.83
C LYS A 63 -3.09 0.19 -9.15
N LEU A 64 -2.43 -0.41 -8.16
CA LEU A 64 -1.51 -1.54 -8.37
C LEU A 64 -2.04 -2.80 -7.66
N GLY A 65 -2.31 -3.86 -8.43
CA GLY A 65 -2.78 -5.14 -7.93
C GLY A 65 -1.65 -6.18 -7.86
N ALA A 66 -1.79 -7.12 -6.92
CA ALA A 66 -0.76 -8.10 -6.58
C ALA A 66 -0.36 -9.02 -7.73
N GLU A 67 -1.33 -9.37 -8.57
CA GLU A 67 -1.24 -10.42 -9.58
C GLU A 67 -0.34 -10.00 -10.75
N GLU A 68 -0.92 -9.46 -11.82
CA GLU A 68 -0.18 -9.22 -13.06
C GLU A 68 0.85 -8.10 -12.91
N LYS A 69 0.42 -6.94 -12.37
CA LYS A 69 1.29 -5.76 -12.30
C LYS A 69 2.37 -5.89 -11.23
N GLY A 70 2.03 -6.51 -10.11
CA GLY A 70 2.99 -6.82 -9.06
C GLY A 70 4.08 -7.79 -9.54
N LEU A 71 3.70 -8.87 -10.24
CA LEU A 71 4.66 -9.82 -10.78
C LEU A 71 5.55 -9.21 -11.87
N ALA A 72 4.99 -8.35 -12.72
CA ALA A 72 5.75 -7.62 -13.72
C ALA A 72 6.81 -6.71 -13.08
N LEU A 73 6.42 -5.95 -12.03
CA LEU A 73 7.34 -5.11 -11.27
C LEU A 73 8.47 -5.93 -10.64
N ASP A 74 8.11 -7.03 -9.97
CA ASP A 74 9.07 -7.95 -9.36
C ASP A 74 10.09 -8.51 -10.36
N THR A 75 9.62 -8.82 -11.57
CA THR A 75 10.46 -9.38 -12.64
C THR A 75 11.39 -8.32 -13.20
N MET A 76 10.90 -7.10 -13.39
CA MET A 76 11.71 -5.98 -13.86
C MET A 76 12.80 -5.61 -12.84
N LEU A 77 12.49 -5.57 -11.54
CA LEU A 77 13.50 -5.28 -10.51
C LEU A 77 14.66 -6.28 -10.54
N ARG A 78 14.36 -7.57 -10.66
CA ARG A 78 15.40 -8.61 -10.78
C ARG A 78 16.25 -8.46 -12.03
N ALA A 79 15.64 -8.12 -13.16
CA ALA A 79 16.36 -7.91 -14.40
C ALA A 79 17.33 -6.72 -14.30
N VAL A 80 16.85 -5.60 -13.74
CA VAL A 80 17.68 -4.41 -13.52
C VAL A 80 18.81 -4.69 -12.52
N GLU A 81 18.52 -5.38 -11.41
CA GLU A 81 19.53 -5.76 -10.43
C GLU A 81 20.67 -6.58 -11.05
N ALA A 82 20.34 -7.55 -11.90
CA ALA A 82 21.34 -8.42 -12.54
C ALA A 82 22.31 -7.67 -13.48
N GLU A 83 21.92 -6.50 -13.98
CA GLU A 83 22.74 -5.67 -14.87
C GLU A 83 23.58 -4.63 -14.12
N LEU A 84 23.29 -4.37 -12.84
CA LEU A 84 23.96 -3.35 -12.04
C LEU A 84 25.25 -3.88 -11.40
N ALA A 85 26.31 -3.06 -11.43
CA ALA A 85 27.57 -3.34 -10.76
C ALA A 85 27.55 -3.08 -9.24
N GLY A 86 26.43 -2.62 -8.68
CA GLY A 86 26.28 -2.24 -7.28
C GLY A 86 24.81 -2.16 -6.85
N PRO A 87 24.53 -1.79 -5.58
CA PRO A 87 23.17 -1.79 -5.06
C PRO A 87 22.26 -0.82 -5.83
N PRO A 88 21.03 -1.24 -6.19
CA PRO A 88 20.11 -0.41 -6.96
C PRO A 88 19.63 0.81 -6.17
N LEU A 89 19.38 1.90 -6.90
CA LEU A 89 18.63 3.07 -6.42
C LEU A 89 17.32 3.16 -7.22
N VAL A 90 16.19 3.02 -6.54
CA VAL A 90 14.86 3.05 -7.13
C VAL A 90 14.17 4.37 -6.81
N VAL A 91 13.63 5.02 -7.83
CA VAL A 91 12.84 6.25 -7.68
C VAL A 91 11.39 5.95 -8.04
N GLU A 92 10.48 6.13 -7.08
CA GLU A 92 9.04 6.02 -7.32
C GLU A 92 8.43 7.40 -7.58
N VAL A 93 7.75 7.55 -8.72
CA VAL A 93 6.99 8.76 -9.04
C VAL A 93 5.50 8.49 -8.78
N GLY A 94 5.04 8.91 -7.61
CA GLY A 94 3.63 8.80 -7.19
C GLY A 94 3.38 7.60 -6.26
N CYS A 95 3.63 7.80 -4.96
CA CYS A 95 3.59 6.74 -3.96
C CYS A 95 2.18 6.31 -3.52
N TYR A 96 1.18 7.18 -3.68
CA TYR A 96 -0.20 6.94 -3.22
C TYR A 96 -0.27 6.44 -1.76
N VAL A 97 -0.65 5.18 -1.53
CA VAL A 97 -0.71 4.53 -0.20
C VAL A 97 0.53 3.69 0.13
N GLY A 98 1.58 3.80 -0.69
CA GLY A 98 2.87 3.16 -0.46
C GLY A 98 2.96 1.68 -0.85
N TYR A 99 1.95 1.10 -1.49
CA TYR A 99 1.94 -0.33 -1.83
C TYR A 99 3.15 -0.75 -2.67
N SER A 100 3.41 -0.04 -3.78
CA SER A 100 4.56 -0.31 -4.65
C SER A 100 5.88 -0.07 -3.94
N ALA A 101 6.02 1.02 -3.19
CA ALA A 101 7.21 1.26 -2.37
C ALA A 101 7.53 0.09 -1.42
N VAL A 102 6.53 -0.38 -0.66
CA VAL A 102 6.69 -1.52 0.25
C VAL A 102 7.07 -2.77 -0.55
N ARG A 103 6.38 -3.06 -1.65
CA ARG A 103 6.66 -4.22 -2.50
C ARG A 103 8.08 -4.20 -3.08
N MET A 104 8.52 -3.05 -3.60
CA MET A 104 9.86 -2.87 -4.15
C MET A 104 10.92 -3.07 -3.05
N SER A 105 10.70 -2.49 -1.86
CA SER A 105 11.66 -2.58 -0.75
C SER A 105 11.97 -4.02 -0.32
N GLN A 106 11.00 -4.94 -0.42
CA GLN A 106 11.19 -6.36 -0.12
C GLN A 106 12.13 -7.09 -1.08
N ARG A 107 12.37 -6.50 -2.27
CA ARG A 107 13.15 -7.09 -3.35
C ARG A 107 14.48 -6.38 -3.56
N LEU A 108 14.76 -5.32 -2.82
CA LEU A 108 16.06 -4.66 -2.89
C LEU A 108 17.11 -5.51 -2.14
N PRO A 109 18.29 -5.73 -2.73
CA PRO A 109 19.40 -6.37 -2.01
C PRO A 109 19.95 -5.45 -0.91
N PRO A 110 20.78 -5.96 0.01
CA PRO A 110 21.46 -5.14 1.00
C PRO A 110 22.17 -3.93 0.38
N GLY A 111 21.90 -2.74 0.91
CA GLY A 111 22.43 -1.48 0.39
C GLY A 111 21.61 -0.84 -0.75
N GLY A 112 20.62 -1.56 -1.29
CA GLY A 112 19.65 -0.99 -2.21
C GLY A 112 18.75 0.04 -1.51
N ARG A 113 18.30 1.05 -2.26
CA ARG A 113 17.50 2.17 -1.73
C ARG A 113 16.34 2.52 -2.63
#